data_AF-A0A4V3BKC8-F1
#
_entry.id   AF-A0A4V3BKC8-F1
#
_cell.length_a   1.000
_cell.length_b   1.000
_cell.length_c   1.000
_cell.angle_alpha   90.00
_cell.angle_beta   90.00
_cell.angle_gamma   90.00
#
_symmetry.space_group_name_H-M   'P 1'
#
loop_
_entity.id
_entity.type
_entity.pdbx_description
1 polymer ?
#
loop_
_entity_poly.entity_id
_entity_poly.type
_entity_poly.pdbx_seq_one_letter_code
_entity_poly.pdbx_strand_id
1 'polypeptide(L)'
;MRRAGLAEVLDTFGPAYLATRPLPRGGAKVWRAITACRTAALGGHLEACDACGQHRHVYHSCRNRHCPQCQTRAKEAWLAARRREVLQVPYFHLVFTLPHSLNGLVAADPRTLYDLLFASVAATLTEFAASPRHLGGTPAFSLVLHTWTQDLRRHVHLHALVAGGALGPHGEWLRPKKGFLFPVRARSRVFRGKFIAALAPPTVNACGLPPAEWARLKSQCYAHDWVVYAKQPLGGPDAVLEYLGRYTHRVAISNERIVGIEGE
;
A
#
# COMPACT_ATOMS: atom_id res chain seq x y z
N MET A 1 32.73 6.66 1.77
CA MET A 1 31.81 6.93 2.90
C MET A 1 30.63 5.98 2.83
N ARG A 2 30.33 5.28 3.93
CA ARG A 2 29.09 4.50 4.04
C ARG A 2 27.93 5.48 4.02
N ARG A 3 26.95 5.32 3.12
CA ARG A 3 25.76 6.18 3.13
C ARG A 3 24.98 5.91 4.42
N ALA A 4 24.56 6.98 5.10
CA ALA A 4 23.68 6.88 6.26
C ALA A 4 22.42 6.11 5.90
N GLY A 5 22.03 5.17 6.76
CA GLY A 5 20.84 4.34 6.58
C GLY A 5 19.86 4.49 7.72
N LEU A 6 18.66 3.92 7.57
CA LEU A 6 17.64 4.01 8.62
C LEU A 6 18.13 3.41 9.95
N ALA A 7 18.87 2.30 9.92
CA ALA A 7 19.44 1.72 11.13
C ALA A 7 20.34 2.71 11.88
N GLU A 8 21.18 3.45 11.16
CA GLU A 8 22.08 4.47 11.73
C GLU A 8 21.30 5.66 12.31
N VAL A 9 20.26 6.13 11.63
CA VAL A 9 19.34 7.15 12.18
C VAL A 9 18.74 6.70 13.51
N LEU A 10 18.27 5.44 13.57
CA LEU A 10 17.67 4.89 14.78
C LEU A 10 18.73 4.73 15.88
N ASP A 11 19.91 4.22 15.57
CA ASP A 11 20.97 4.03 16.57
C ASP A 11 21.48 5.37 17.14
N THR A 12 21.64 6.40 16.29
CA THR A 12 22.14 7.73 16.71
C THR A 12 21.08 8.51 17.50
N PHE A 13 19.90 8.77 16.93
CA PHE A 13 18.92 9.69 17.54
C PHE A 13 17.86 8.98 18.39
N GLY A 14 17.82 7.65 18.32
CA GLY A 14 16.80 6.87 18.98
C GLY A 14 16.80 6.87 20.49
N PRO A 15 17.97 6.80 21.18
CA PRO A 15 18.00 6.89 22.63
C PRO A 15 17.28 8.14 23.16
N ALA A 16 17.58 9.31 22.59
CA ALA A 16 16.93 10.58 22.96
C ALA A 16 15.42 10.58 22.62
N TYR A 17 15.04 10.03 21.46
CA TYR A 17 13.63 9.89 21.10
C TYR A 17 12.86 9.01 22.08
N LEU A 18 13.43 7.85 22.45
CA LEU A 18 12.80 6.85 23.31
C LEU A 18 12.72 7.30 24.77
N ALA A 19 13.59 8.21 25.22
CA ALA A 19 13.55 8.78 26.56
C ALA A 19 12.24 9.51 26.86
N THR A 20 11.57 10.06 25.84
CA THR A 20 10.32 10.83 25.99
C THR A 20 9.12 10.17 25.31
N ARG A 21 9.34 9.18 24.44
CA ARG A 21 8.30 8.59 23.59
C ARG A 21 8.40 7.07 23.57
N PRO A 22 7.67 6.35 24.44
CA PRO A 22 7.67 4.90 24.41
C PRO A 22 7.04 4.39 23.11
N LEU A 23 7.66 3.36 22.52
CA LEU A 23 7.11 2.71 21.33
C LEU A 23 6.08 1.64 21.74
N PRO A 24 4.94 1.54 21.04
CA PRO A 24 4.09 0.36 21.12
C PRO A 24 4.91 -0.90 20.81
N ARG A 25 4.49 -2.06 21.35
CA ARG A 25 5.18 -3.35 21.18
C ARG A 25 5.58 -3.65 19.72
N GLY A 26 4.69 -3.36 18.77
CA GLY A 26 4.96 -3.53 17.35
C GLY A 26 6.10 -2.63 16.84
N GLY A 27 6.09 -1.35 17.23
CA GLY A 27 7.15 -0.40 16.92
C GLY A 27 8.49 -0.81 17.50
N ALA A 28 8.52 -1.22 18.77
CA ALA A 28 9.75 -1.70 19.43
C ALA A 28 10.34 -2.96 18.76
N LYS A 29 9.48 -3.87 18.29
CA LYS A 29 9.92 -5.05 17.51
C LYS A 29 10.54 -4.65 16.17
N VAL A 30 9.93 -3.70 15.46
CA VAL A 30 10.45 -3.20 14.18
C VAL A 30 11.78 -2.50 14.38
N TRP A 31 11.87 -1.64 15.39
CA TRP A 31 13.09 -0.94 15.77
C TRP A 31 14.27 -1.90 15.94
N ARG A 32 14.16 -2.86 16.86
CA ARG A 32 15.24 -3.84 17.14
C ARG A 32 15.61 -4.66 15.90
N ALA A 33 14.63 -5.00 15.06
CA ALA A 33 14.89 -5.74 13.84
C ALA A 33 15.70 -4.90 12.84
N ILE A 34 15.43 -3.59 12.73
CA ILE A 34 16.15 -2.71 11.81
C ILE A 34 17.58 -2.50 12.29
N THR A 35 17.79 -2.21 13.57
CA THR A 35 19.12 -1.93 14.12
C THR A 35 20.02 -3.18 14.18
N ALA A 36 19.45 -4.36 14.41
CA ALA A 36 20.20 -5.62 14.34
C ALA A 36 20.45 -6.13 12.91
N CYS A 37 19.79 -5.57 11.89
CA CYS A 37 19.84 -6.11 10.53
C CYS A 37 21.25 -6.00 9.93
N ARG A 38 21.78 -7.10 9.39
CA ARG A 38 23.11 -7.17 8.77
C ARG A 38 24.24 -6.77 9.73
N THR A 39 24.11 -7.13 11.01
CA THR A 39 25.18 -7.00 12.01
C THR A 39 25.51 -8.36 12.62
N ALA A 40 26.61 -8.43 13.37
CA ALA A 40 27.02 -9.65 14.08
C ALA A 40 25.94 -10.18 15.06
N ALA A 41 25.02 -9.32 15.51
CA ALA A 41 23.94 -9.70 16.41
C ALA A 41 22.99 -10.75 15.83
N LEU A 42 22.91 -10.89 14.49
CA LEU A 42 22.10 -11.91 13.81
C LEU A 42 22.94 -13.09 13.28
N GLY A 43 24.22 -13.13 13.64
CA GLY A 43 25.19 -14.05 13.05
C GLY A 43 25.47 -13.77 11.58
N GLY A 44 26.27 -14.63 10.97
CA GLY A 44 26.66 -14.52 9.58
C GLY A 44 27.64 -15.62 9.20
N HIS A 45 28.20 -15.48 8.01
CA HIS A 45 29.25 -16.37 7.51
C HIS A 45 30.42 -15.55 6.97
N LEU A 46 31.59 -16.20 6.90
CA LEU A 46 32.78 -15.65 6.26
C LEU A 46 32.83 -16.19 4.84
N GLU A 47 32.95 -15.32 3.86
CA GLU A 47 33.23 -15.71 2.49
C GLU A 47 34.70 -15.41 2.20
N ALA A 48 35.40 -16.38 1.64
CA ALA A 48 36.81 -16.26 1.26
C ALA A 48 36.93 -16.40 -0.26
N CYS A 49 37.65 -15.48 -0.90
CA CYS A 49 37.99 -15.63 -2.30
C CYS A 49 39.08 -16.69 -2.47
N ASP A 50 38.76 -17.70 -3.25
CA ASP A 50 39.61 -18.81 -3.68
C ASP A 50 40.78 -18.37 -4.58
N ALA A 51 40.73 -17.18 -5.18
CA ALA A 51 41.82 -16.65 -6.01
C ALA A 51 42.80 -15.73 -5.26
N CYS A 52 42.32 -14.84 -4.38
CA CYS A 52 43.17 -13.84 -3.72
C CYS A 52 43.21 -13.94 -2.19
N GLY A 53 42.48 -14.88 -1.59
CA GLY A 53 42.43 -15.08 -0.13
C GLY A 53 41.72 -13.97 0.65
N GLN A 54 41.16 -12.95 -0.01
CA GLN A 54 40.42 -11.91 0.70
C GLN A 54 39.15 -12.47 1.34
N HIS A 55 38.91 -12.06 2.59
CA HIS A 55 37.75 -12.46 3.37
C HIS A 55 36.74 -11.32 3.48
N ARG A 56 35.45 -11.64 3.43
CA ARG A 56 34.36 -10.73 3.76
C ARG A 56 33.38 -11.36 4.73
N HIS A 57 33.01 -10.62 5.77
CA HIS A 57 31.91 -11.00 6.65
C HIS A 57 30.57 -10.67 5.99
N VAL A 58 29.68 -11.66 5.94
CA VAL A 58 28.33 -11.51 5.43
C VAL A 58 27.34 -11.81 6.56
N TYR A 59 26.72 -10.76 7.09
CA TYR A 59 25.76 -10.90 8.19
C TYR A 59 24.33 -11.19 7.70
N HIS A 60 23.58 -11.90 8.52
CA HIS A 60 22.20 -12.29 8.20
C HIS A 60 21.23 -11.10 8.24
N SER A 61 20.18 -11.19 7.41
CA SER A 61 19.09 -10.23 7.36
C SER A 61 18.08 -10.46 8.49
N CYS A 62 17.49 -9.40 9.05
CA CYS A 62 16.43 -9.54 10.06
C CYS A 62 15.09 -10.06 9.49
N ARG A 63 14.92 -10.05 8.17
CA ARG A 63 13.72 -10.48 7.42
C ARG A 63 12.42 -9.75 7.81
N ASN A 64 12.50 -8.66 8.58
CA ASN A 64 11.33 -7.89 8.96
C ASN A 64 10.80 -7.11 7.74
N ARG A 65 9.48 -7.13 7.55
CA ARG A 65 8.80 -6.45 6.43
C ARG A 65 9.04 -4.93 6.37
N HIS A 66 9.38 -4.33 7.50
CA HIS A 66 9.64 -2.90 7.63
C HIS A 66 11.11 -2.52 7.46
N CYS A 67 12.02 -3.49 7.29
CA CYS A 67 13.43 -3.21 7.12
C CYS A 67 13.74 -2.83 5.67
N PRO A 68 14.39 -1.67 5.40
CA PRO A 68 14.70 -1.21 4.05
C PRO A 68 15.69 -2.12 3.29
N GLN A 69 16.39 -3.02 3.98
CA GLN A 69 17.41 -3.90 3.39
C GLN A 69 16.91 -5.32 3.06
N CYS A 70 15.73 -5.72 3.56
CA CYS A 70 15.32 -7.13 3.56
C CYS A 70 14.29 -7.50 2.48
N GLN A 71 13.64 -6.52 1.86
CA GLN A 71 12.41 -6.79 1.09
C GLN A 71 12.62 -7.25 -0.35
N THR A 72 13.84 -7.19 -0.89
CA THR A 72 14.10 -7.48 -2.31
C THR A 72 13.66 -8.89 -2.72
N ARG A 73 14.08 -9.93 -1.99
CA ARG A 73 13.74 -11.31 -2.35
C ARG A 73 12.24 -11.61 -2.24
N ALA A 74 11.58 -11.08 -1.21
CA ALA A 74 10.14 -11.21 -1.04
C ALA A 74 9.38 -10.52 -2.19
N LYS A 75 9.82 -9.31 -2.57
CA LYS A 75 9.30 -8.56 -3.71
C LYS A 75 9.44 -9.35 -5.01
N GLU A 76 10.60 -9.92 -5.29
CA GLU A 76 10.86 -10.70 -6.51
C GLU A 76 10.00 -11.96 -6.58
N ALA A 77 9.89 -12.71 -5.47
CA ALA A 77 9.02 -13.88 -5.40
C ALA A 77 7.55 -13.51 -5.62
N TRP A 78 7.09 -12.41 -5.02
CA TRP A 78 5.74 -11.89 -5.21
C TRP A 78 5.49 -11.46 -6.66
N LEU A 79 6.44 -10.75 -7.27
CA LEU A 79 6.36 -10.34 -8.68
C LEU A 79 6.28 -11.55 -9.61
N ALA A 80 7.13 -12.56 -9.40
CA ALA A 80 7.13 -13.80 -10.18
C ALA A 80 5.80 -14.55 -10.06
N ALA A 81 5.17 -14.55 -8.88
CA ALA A 81 3.85 -15.13 -8.69
C ALA A 81 2.78 -14.38 -9.47
N ARG A 82 2.73 -13.05 -9.33
CA ARG A 82 1.73 -12.22 -10.02
C ARG A 82 1.90 -12.24 -11.54
N ARG A 83 3.13 -12.36 -12.07
CA ARG A 83 3.40 -12.49 -13.52
C ARG A 83 2.65 -13.64 -14.19
N ARG A 84 2.33 -14.70 -13.44
CA ARG A 84 1.57 -15.84 -13.95
C ARG A 84 0.06 -15.60 -14.03
N GLU A 85 -0.44 -14.55 -13.38
CA GLU A 85 -1.88 -14.28 -13.23
C GLU A 85 -2.35 -13.10 -14.09
N VAL A 86 -1.42 -12.26 -14.58
CA VAL A 86 -1.73 -11.08 -15.39
C VAL A 86 -2.17 -11.49 -16.79
N LEU A 87 -3.31 -10.93 -17.21
CA LEU A 87 -3.81 -11.05 -18.58
C LEU A 87 -3.01 -10.15 -19.52
N GLN A 88 -2.79 -10.59 -20.76
CA GLN A 88 -2.13 -9.82 -21.83
C GLN A 88 -3.08 -8.78 -22.45
N VAL A 89 -3.44 -7.78 -21.67
CA VAL A 89 -4.37 -6.70 -22.03
C VAL A 89 -3.86 -5.36 -21.49
N PRO A 90 -4.36 -4.20 -21.99
CA PRO A 90 -4.08 -2.91 -21.37
C PRO A 90 -4.58 -2.87 -19.92
N TYR A 91 -3.96 -2.08 -19.04
CA TYR A 91 -4.39 -1.91 -17.66
C TYR A 91 -4.66 -0.46 -17.32
N PHE A 92 -5.67 -0.22 -16.50
CA PHE A 92 -6.00 1.09 -15.94
C PHE A 92 -5.53 1.18 -14.49
N HIS A 93 -4.95 2.32 -14.13
CA HIS A 93 -4.51 2.58 -12.76
C HIS A 93 -5.43 3.59 -12.09
N LEU A 94 -6.22 3.11 -11.14
CA LEU A 94 -7.16 3.91 -10.36
C LEU A 94 -6.65 4.06 -8.93
N VAL A 95 -6.87 5.23 -8.32
CA VAL A 95 -6.49 5.48 -6.92
C VAL A 95 -7.71 5.95 -6.15
N PHE A 96 -8.09 5.16 -5.15
CA PHE A 96 -9.23 5.43 -4.27
C PHE A 96 -8.70 5.94 -2.94
N THR A 97 -8.90 7.22 -2.66
CA THR A 97 -8.37 7.88 -1.46
C THR A 97 -9.49 8.15 -0.47
N LEU A 98 -9.25 7.85 0.80
CA LEU A 98 -10.13 8.28 1.89
C LEU A 98 -9.85 9.75 2.26
N PRO A 99 -10.89 10.56 2.53
CA PRO A 99 -10.69 11.92 3.03
C PRO A 99 -9.99 11.92 4.39
N HIS A 100 -9.14 12.93 4.62
CA HIS A 100 -8.36 13.06 5.86
C HIS A 100 -9.24 13.19 7.12
N SER A 101 -10.51 13.61 6.99
CA SER A 101 -11.47 13.63 8.11
C SER A 101 -11.68 12.24 8.73
N LEU A 102 -11.47 11.16 7.97
CA LEU A 102 -11.57 9.78 8.45
C LEU A 102 -10.30 9.26 9.12
N ASN A 103 -9.21 10.04 9.14
CA ASN A 103 -7.93 9.58 9.71
C ASN A 103 -8.04 9.20 11.20
N GLY A 104 -8.93 9.85 11.96
CA GLY A 104 -9.23 9.52 13.35
C GLY A 104 -9.81 8.10 13.48
N LEU A 105 -10.84 7.77 12.69
CA LEU A 105 -11.42 6.42 12.66
C LEU A 105 -10.40 5.37 12.21
N VAL A 106 -9.59 5.68 11.18
CA VAL A 106 -8.50 4.79 10.76
C VAL A 106 -7.46 4.59 11.86
N ALA A 107 -7.24 5.57 12.74
CA ALA A 107 -6.32 5.41 13.87
C ALA A 107 -6.88 4.45 14.92
N ALA A 108 -8.17 4.56 15.19
CA ALA A 108 -8.86 3.78 16.20
C ALA A 108 -8.97 2.30 15.83
N ASP A 109 -9.38 2.00 14.58
CA ASP A 109 -9.49 0.62 14.08
C ASP A 109 -9.00 0.52 12.63
N PRO A 110 -7.67 0.49 12.41
CA PRO A 110 -7.11 0.45 11.06
C PRO A 110 -7.52 -0.81 10.31
N ARG A 111 -7.62 -1.97 10.98
CA ARG A 111 -7.87 -3.24 10.31
C ARG A 111 -9.26 -3.24 9.67
N THR A 112 -10.30 -2.94 10.46
CA THR A 112 -11.67 -2.90 9.96
C THR A 112 -11.82 -1.84 8.87
N LEU A 113 -11.26 -0.65 9.06
CA LEU A 113 -11.34 0.43 8.07
C LEU A 113 -10.66 0.05 6.74
N TYR A 114 -9.52 -0.65 6.79
CA TYR A 114 -8.85 -1.13 5.59
C TYR A 114 -9.67 -2.24 4.91
N ASP A 115 -10.22 -3.20 5.66
CA ASP A 115 -11.06 -4.26 5.10
C ASP A 115 -12.31 -3.68 4.41
N LEU A 116 -12.96 -2.69 5.04
CA LEU A 116 -14.07 -1.96 4.44
C LEU A 116 -13.66 -1.19 3.18
N LEU A 117 -12.46 -0.62 3.16
CA LEU A 117 -11.92 0.10 2.01
C LEU A 117 -11.71 -0.86 0.83
N PHE A 118 -11.07 -2.02 1.06
CA PHE A 118 -10.92 -3.08 0.05
C PHE A 118 -12.27 -3.54 -0.48
N ALA A 119 -13.20 -3.87 0.41
CA ALA A 119 -14.53 -4.34 0.03
C ALA A 119 -15.30 -3.30 -0.79
N SER A 120 -15.29 -2.03 -0.37
CA SER A 120 -15.99 -0.94 -1.05
C SER A 120 -15.43 -0.67 -2.44
N VAL A 121 -14.10 -0.70 -2.59
CA VAL A 121 -13.45 -0.52 -3.90
C VAL A 121 -13.74 -1.70 -4.81
N ALA A 122 -13.59 -2.94 -4.33
CA ALA A 122 -13.90 -4.14 -5.11
C ALA A 122 -15.36 -4.14 -5.58
N ALA A 123 -16.31 -3.89 -4.68
CA ALA A 123 -17.72 -3.83 -5.00
C ALA A 123 -18.05 -2.70 -5.99
N THR A 124 -17.37 -1.56 -5.91
CA THR A 124 -17.52 -0.47 -6.90
C THR A 124 -17.05 -0.91 -8.28
N LEU A 125 -15.87 -1.50 -8.38
CA LEU A 125 -15.32 -1.93 -9.68
C LEU A 125 -16.15 -3.05 -10.31
N THR A 126 -16.58 -4.02 -9.52
CA THR A 126 -17.44 -5.12 -9.97
C THR A 126 -18.79 -4.62 -10.48
N GLU A 127 -19.46 -3.71 -9.76
CA GLU A 127 -20.74 -3.15 -10.19
C GLU A 127 -20.62 -2.40 -11.52
N PHE A 128 -19.58 -1.58 -11.67
CA PHE A 128 -19.34 -0.85 -12.92
C PHE A 128 -19.02 -1.79 -14.09
N ALA A 129 -18.23 -2.83 -13.85
CA ALA A 129 -17.91 -3.82 -14.88
C ALA A 129 -19.12 -4.64 -15.32
N ALA A 130 -19.97 -5.04 -14.37
CA ALA A 130 -21.17 -5.83 -14.66
C ALA A 130 -22.20 -5.05 -15.49
N SER A 131 -22.17 -3.72 -15.47
CA SER A 131 -23.08 -2.89 -16.26
C SER A 131 -22.85 -3.07 -17.78
N PRO A 132 -23.87 -3.47 -18.56
CA PRO A 132 -23.77 -3.54 -20.03
C PRO A 132 -23.50 -2.19 -20.70
N ARG A 133 -23.76 -1.08 -19.99
CA ARG A 133 -23.41 0.28 -20.44
C ARG A 133 -21.90 0.51 -20.46
N HIS A 134 -21.15 -0.28 -19.71
CA HIS A 134 -19.70 -0.18 -19.59
C HIS A 134 -19.02 -1.40 -20.25
N LEU A 135 -19.05 -2.56 -19.59
CA LEU A 135 -18.44 -3.79 -20.09
C LEU A 135 -19.48 -4.91 -20.22
N GLY A 136 -20.24 -5.21 -19.16
CA GLY A 136 -21.21 -6.29 -19.14
C GLY A 136 -20.61 -7.64 -18.73
N GLY A 137 -19.59 -7.65 -17.86
CA GLY A 137 -18.92 -8.88 -17.47
C GLY A 137 -18.14 -8.79 -16.15
N THR A 138 -17.39 -9.85 -15.85
CA THR A 138 -16.59 -9.96 -14.63
C THR A 138 -15.22 -9.29 -14.82
N PRO A 139 -14.86 -8.27 -14.03
CA PRO A 139 -13.56 -7.60 -14.16
C PRO A 139 -12.43 -8.41 -13.52
N ALA A 140 -11.20 -8.10 -13.90
CA ALA A 140 -10.00 -8.53 -13.19
C ALA A 140 -9.24 -7.32 -12.65
N PHE A 141 -8.90 -7.32 -11.35
CA PHE A 141 -8.12 -6.24 -10.75
C PHE A 141 -7.32 -6.69 -9.53
N SER A 142 -6.24 -5.96 -9.25
CA SER A 142 -5.44 -6.07 -8.01
C SER A 142 -5.53 -4.77 -7.21
N LEU A 143 -5.73 -4.90 -5.90
CA LEU A 143 -5.82 -3.77 -4.96
C LEU A 143 -4.60 -3.75 -4.02
N VAL A 144 -3.97 -2.59 -3.85
CA VAL A 144 -2.81 -2.41 -2.97
C VAL A 144 -2.99 -1.19 -2.08
N LEU A 145 -2.84 -1.38 -0.77
CA LEU A 145 -3.02 -0.36 0.27
C LEU A 145 -1.74 0.42 0.53
N HIS A 146 -1.88 1.74 0.53
CA HIS A 146 -0.93 2.68 1.09
C HIS A 146 -1.59 3.56 2.13
N THR A 147 -0.80 3.95 3.13
CA THR A 147 -1.31 4.70 4.29
C THR A 147 -0.53 5.99 4.55
N TRP A 148 0.41 6.37 3.68
CA TRP A 148 1.19 7.61 3.83
C TRP A 148 1.52 8.32 2.52
N THR A 149 1.76 9.62 2.63
CA THR A 149 2.36 10.48 1.60
C THR A 149 3.89 10.38 1.60
N GLN A 150 4.53 11.00 0.60
CA GLN A 150 6.00 11.00 0.48
C GLN A 150 6.73 11.63 1.69
N ASP A 151 6.06 12.55 2.39
CA ASP A 151 6.49 13.22 3.62
C ASP A 151 5.98 12.52 4.90
N LEU A 152 5.55 11.26 4.78
CA LEU A 152 5.17 10.35 5.88
C LEU A 152 3.93 10.75 6.68
N ARG A 153 3.14 11.73 6.20
CA ARG A 153 1.81 12.02 6.76
C ARG A 153 0.81 10.94 6.39
N ARG A 154 -0.18 10.70 7.25
CA ARG A 154 -1.20 9.69 7.00
C ARG A 154 -2.06 10.06 5.79
N HIS A 155 -2.06 9.18 4.80
CA HIS A 155 -2.83 9.32 3.56
C HIS A 155 -3.28 7.94 3.07
N VAL A 156 -4.49 7.55 3.42
CA VAL A 156 -5.01 6.20 3.20
C VAL A 156 -5.64 6.11 1.82
N HIS A 157 -5.05 5.28 0.96
CA HIS A 157 -5.52 5.08 -0.40
C HIS A 157 -5.24 3.66 -0.91
N LEU A 158 -6.12 3.19 -1.79
CA LEU A 158 -5.91 1.97 -2.57
C LEU A 158 -5.49 2.34 -3.99
N HIS A 159 -4.39 1.75 -4.45
CA HIS A 159 -4.15 1.62 -5.88
C HIS A 159 -4.88 0.38 -6.40
N ALA A 160 -5.72 0.57 -7.40
CA ALA A 160 -6.36 -0.49 -8.15
C ALA A 160 -5.75 -0.55 -9.54
N LEU A 161 -5.18 -1.70 -9.90
CA LEU A 161 -4.81 -2.01 -11.27
C LEU A 161 -5.87 -2.90 -11.87
N VAL A 162 -6.55 -2.39 -12.89
CA VAL A 162 -7.74 -3.01 -13.47
C VAL A 162 -7.42 -3.40 -14.90
N ALA A 163 -7.62 -4.67 -15.23
CA ALA A 163 -7.51 -5.15 -16.61
C ALA A 163 -8.50 -4.37 -17.49
N GLY A 164 -8.06 -4.02 -18.69
CA GLY A 164 -8.79 -3.18 -19.64
C GLY A 164 -9.89 -3.94 -20.36
N GLY A 165 -10.81 -4.50 -19.60
CA GLY A 165 -11.91 -5.32 -20.09
C GLY A 165 -12.53 -6.16 -18.98
N ALA A 166 -13.41 -7.08 -19.38
CA ALA A 166 -14.06 -8.03 -18.50
C ALA A 166 -14.25 -9.37 -19.19
N LEU A 167 -14.36 -10.44 -18.41
CA LEU A 167 -14.75 -11.75 -18.89
C LEU A 167 -16.27 -11.79 -19.09
N GLY A 168 -16.69 -12.07 -20.32
CA GLY A 168 -18.08 -12.26 -20.68
C GLY A 168 -18.63 -13.63 -20.26
N PRO A 169 -19.95 -13.83 -20.35
CA PRO A 169 -20.61 -15.05 -19.91
C PRO A 169 -20.25 -16.29 -20.73
N HIS A 170 -19.72 -16.14 -21.95
CA HIS A 170 -19.31 -17.23 -22.81
C HIS A 170 -17.78 -17.42 -22.84
N GLY A 171 -17.06 -16.77 -21.92
CA GLY A 171 -15.60 -16.84 -21.83
C GLY A 171 -14.86 -15.88 -22.77
N GLU A 172 -15.58 -15.03 -23.48
CA GLU A 172 -15.01 -14.01 -24.36
C GLU A 172 -14.47 -12.81 -23.59
N TRP A 173 -13.43 -12.16 -24.10
CA TRP A 173 -12.89 -10.94 -23.51
C TRP A 173 -13.58 -9.68 -24.06
N LEU A 174 -14.34 -9.00 -23.19
CA LEU A 174 -15.06 -7.78 -23.51
C LEU A 174 -14.16 -6.55 -23.36
N ARG A 175 -14.00 -5.78 -24.45
CA ARG A 175 -13.16 -4.57 -24.47
C ARG A 175 -13.98 -3.31 -24.21
N PRO A 176 -13.41 -2.28 -23.56
CA PRO A 176 -14.07 -0.99 -23.36
C PRO A 176 -14.28 -0.27 -24.70
N LYS A 177 -15.50 0.23 -24.94
CA LYS A 177 -15.92 0.83 -26.23
C LYS A 177 -15.23 2.16 -26.58
N LYS A 178 -14.63 2.88 -25.63
CA LYS A 178 -14.08 4.25 -25.83
C LYS A 178 -12.67 4.45 -25.26
N GLY A 179 -11.88 3.38 -25.10
CA GLY A 179 -10.54 3.46 -24.51
C GLY A 179 -10.51 3.95 -23.05
N PHE A 180 -11.67 4.03 -22.42
CA PHE A 180 -11.89 4.52 -21.07
C PHE A 180 -12.75 3.51 -20.33
N LEU A 181 -12.34 3.14 -19.10
CA LEU A 181 -12.95 2.04 -18.37
C LEU A 181 -14.29 2.46 -17.74
N PHE A 182 -14.26 3.36 -16.75
CA PHE A 182 -15.44 3.75 -15.96
C PHE A 182 -15.50 5.26 -15.68
N PRO A 183 -16.66 5.93 -15.80
CA PRO A 183 -16.81 7.37 -15.53
C PRO A 183 -16.32 7.78 -14.15
N VAL A 184 -15.32 8.67 -14.08
CA VAL A 184 -14.64 9.06 -12.82
C VAL A 184 -15.63 9.63 -11.81
N ARG A 185 -16.51 10.56 -12.23
CA ARG A 185 -17.48 11.20 -11.34
C ARG A 185 -18.51 10.21 -10.78
N ALA A 186 -19.05 9.35 -11.64
CA ALA A 186 -20.01 8.33 -11.22
C ALA A 186 -19.37 7.32 -10.25
N ARG A 187 -18.20 6.78 -10.63
CA ARG A 187 -17.44 5.83 -9.80
C ARG A 187 -17.12 6.42 -8.42
N SER A 188 -16.70 7.67 -8.37
CA SER A 188 -16.33 8.31 -7.11
C SER A 188 -17.54 8.51 -6.19
N ARG A 189 -18.70 8.86 -6.74
CA ARG A 189 -19.97 8.96 -5.98
C ARG A 189 -20.42 7.61 -5.43
N VAL A 190 -20.35 6.56 -6.25
CA VAL A 190 -20.73 5.19 -5.84
C VAL A 190 -19.78 4.66 -4.77
N PHE A 191 -18.46 4.84 -4.95
CA PHE A 191 -17.46 4.47 -3.95
C PHE A 191 -17.72 5.16 -2.61
N ARG A 192 -17.89 6.49 -2.61
CA ARG A 192 -18.22 7.26 -1.40
C ARG A 192 -19.47 6.69 -0.71
N GLY A 193 -20.53 6.44 -1.48
CA GLY A 193 -21.78 5.86 -0.97
C GLY A 193 -21.56 4.50 -0.30
N LYS A 194 -20.88 3.57 -0.99
CA LYS A 194 -20.59 2.22 -0.46
C LYS A 194 -19.74 2.27 0.81
N PHE A 195 -18.67 3.06 0.82
CA PHE A 195 -17.77 3.13 1.96
C PHE A 195 -18.46 3.72 3.20
N ILE A 196 -19.21 4.82 3.02
CA ILE A 196 -19.95 5.44 4.14
C ILE A 196 -21.10 4.53 4.62
N ALA A 197 -21.76 3.81 3.72
CA ALA A 197 -22.79 2.83 4.12
C ALA A 197 -22.17 1.65 4.90
N ALA A 198 -20.96 1.23 4.53
CA ALA A 198 -20.24 0.16 5.22
C ALA A 198 -19.73 0.59 6.60
N LEU A 199 -19.54 1.89 6.85
CA LEU A 199 -19.34 2.47 8.18
C LEU A 199 -20.67 2.54 8.98
N ALA A 200 -21.25 1.37 9.24
CA ALA A 200 -22.45 1.26 10.05
C ALA A 200 -22.20 1.75 11.50
N PRO A 201 -23.22 2.22 12.23
CA PRO A 201 -23.07 2.70 13.59
C PRO A 201 -22.31 1.75 14.54
N PRO A 202 -22.49 0.41 14.49
CA PRO A 202 -21.71 -0.50 15.34
C PRO A 202 -20.18 -0.39 15.11
N THR A 203 -19.74 -0.27 13.85
CA THR A 203 -18.32 -0.10 13.50
C THR A 203 -17.77 1.20 14.04
N VAL A 204 -18.55 2.28 13.90
CA VAL A 204 -18.16 3.62 14.33
C VAL A 204 -18.14 3.73 15.86
N ASN A 205 -19.10 3.09 16.53
CA ASN A 205 -19.17 3.02 17.99
C ASN A 205 -18.01 2.20 18.56
N ALA A 206 -17.61 1.11 17.91
CA ALA A 206 -16.43 0.33 18.30
C ALA A 206 -15.12 1.14 18.21
N CYS A 207 -15.09 2.16 17.33
CA CYS A 207 -14.00 3.13 17.26
C CYS A 207 -14.11 4.24 18.33
N GLY A 208 -15.10 4.18 19.22
CA GLY A 208 -15.33 5.16 20.29
C GLY A 208 -15.93 6.48 19.82
N LEU A 209 -16.52 6.55 18.61
CA LEU A 209 -17.10 7.78 18.09
C LEU A 209 -18.60 7.88 18.43
N PRO A 210 -19.04 8.87 19.21
CA PRO A 210 -20.45 9.02 19.59
C PRO A 210 -21.38 9.28 18.39
N PRO A 211 -22.69 8.95 18.47
CA PRO A 211 -23.63 9.13 17.36
C PRO A 211 -23.71 10.56 16.80
N ALA A 212 -23.65 11.58 17.65
CA ALA A 212 -23.66 12.98 17.23
C ALA A 212 -22.40 13.37 16.45
N GLU A 213 -21.23 12.90 16.90
CA GLU A 213 -19.96 13.13 16.20
C GLU A 213 -19.90 12.37 14.89
N TRP A 214 -20.44 11.15 14.84
CA TRP A 214 -20.60 10.40 13.60
C TRP A 214 -21.48 11.14 12.60
N ALA A 215 -22.63 11.67 13.02
CA ALA A 215 -23.52 12.44 12.13
C ALA A 215 -22.80 13.66 11.51
N ARG A 216 -22.00 14.37 12.32
CA ARG A 216 -21.17 15.49 11.85
C ARG A 216 -20.09 15.02 10.85
N LEU A 217 -19.35 13.96 11.18
CA LEU A 217 -18.30 13.41 10.32
C LEU A 217 -18.88 12.90 8.99
N LYS A 218 -20.01 12.18 9.04
CA LYS A 218 -20.74 11.70 7.87
C LYS A 218 -21.14 12.87 6.97
N SER A 219 -21.67 13.95 7.54
CA SER A 219 -22.04 15.16 6.79
C SER A 219 -20.81 15.80 6.11
N GLN A 220 -19.68 15.90 6.80
CA GLN A 220 -18.42 16.39 6.21
C GLN A 220 -17.95 15.51 5.04
N CYS A 221 -18.07 14.18 5.16
CA CYS A 221 -17.70 13.26 4.09
C CYS A 221 -18.55 13.43 2.82
N TYR A 222 -19.80 13.87 2.94
CA TYR A 222 -20.68 14.13 1.80
C TYR A 222 -20.58 15.57 1.25
N ALA A 223 -20.07 16.52 2.04
CA ALA A 223 -19.87 17.91 1.64
C ALA A 223 -18.80 18.08 0.54
N HIS A 224 -17.87 17.14 0.43
CA HIS A 224 -16.80 17.17 -0.57
C HIS A 224 -16.92 16.00 -1.56
N ASP A 225 -16.51 16.27 -2.80
CA ASP A 225 -16.32 15.22 -3.79
C ASP A 225 -15.11 14.38 -3.43
N TRP A 226 -15.30 13.06 -3.42
CA TRP A 226 -14.20 12.12 -3.33
C TRP A 226 -13.61 12.01 -4.73
N VAL A 227 -12.29 12.10 -4.86
CA VAL A 227 -11.63 11.99 -6.17
C VAL A 227 -11.00 10.62 -6.29
N VAL A 228 -11.56 9.77 -7.15
CA VAL A 228 -10.89 8.55 -7.58
C VAL A 228 -10.03 8.87 -8.79
N TYR A 229 -8.76 9.15 -8.56
CA TYR A 229 -7.80 9.50 -9.62
C TYR A 229 -7.65 8.33 -10.60
N ALA A 230 -7.53 8.64 -11.89
CA ALA A 230 -7.27 7.65 -12.94
C ALA A 230 -6.01 8.09 -13.70
N LYS A 231 -4.95 7.29 -13.64
CA LYS A 231 -3.75 7.48 -14.44
C LYS A 231 -3.92 6.78 -15.78
N GLN A 232 -3.29 7.33 -16.83
CA GLN A 232 -3.20 6.68 -18.13
C GLN A 232 -2.66 5.25 -18.02
N PRO A 233 -3.03 4.36 -18.96
CA PRO A 233 -2.62 2.97 -18.93
C PRO A 233 -1.11 2.81 -18.77
N LEU A 234 -0.70 1.99 -17.80
CA LEU A 234 0.70 1.67 -17.58
C LEU A 234 1.13 0.68 -18.67
N GLY A 235 1.44 1.17 -19.88
CA GLY A 235 1.98 0.36 -20.99
C GLY A 235 1.31 -1.01 -21.15
N GLY A 236 1.95 -2.06 -20.62
CA GLY A 236 1.45 -3.43 -20.56
C GLY A 236 1.58 -4.12 -19.18
N PRO A 237 1.22 -5.42 -19.09
CA PRO A 237 1.11 -6.17 -17.84
C PRO A 237 2.39 -6.20 -16.98
N ASP A 238 3.57 -6.20 -17.60
CA ASP A 238 4.84 -6.18 -16.87
C ASP A 238 5.10 -4.84 -16.17
N ALA A 239 4.77 -3.72 -16.81
CA ALA A 239 4.92 -2.39 -16.22
C ALA A 239 3.97 -2.19 -15.03
N VAL A 240 2.77 -2.77 -15.12
CA VAL A 240 1.74 -2.82 -14.07
C VAL A 240 2.26 -3.58 -12.85
N LEU A 241 2.83 -4.76 -13.08
CA LEU A 241 3.39 -5.55 -11.98
C LEU A 241 4.61 -4.91 -11.35
N GLU A 242 5.54 -4.41 -12.16
CA GLU A 242 6.72 -3.73 -11.63
C GLU A 242 6.32 -2.52 -10.79
N TYR A 243 5.32 -1.76 -11.25
CA TYR A 243 4.68 -0.71 -10.47
C TYR A 243 4.19 -1.27 -9.12
N LEU A 244 3.34 -2.31 -9.09
CA LEU A 244 2.85 -2.88 -7.81
C LEU A 244 3.96 -3.40 -6.91
N GLY A 245 4.98 -4.07 -7.46
CA GLY A 245 6.08 -4.62 -6.68
C GLY A 245 6.85 -3.54 -5.92
N ARG A 246 6.98 -2.34 -6.49
CA ARG A 246 7.59 -1.20 -5.81
C ARG A 246 6.78 -0.71 -4.61
N TYR A 247 5.49 -1.03 -4.55
CA TYR A 247 4.53 -0.50 -3.59
C TYR A 247 4.18 -1.51 -2.49
N THR A 248 4.03 -2.79 -2.84
CA THR A 248 3.71 -3.87 -1.90
C THR A 248 4.85 -4.18 -0.92
N HIS A 249 6.08 -3.87 -1.32
CA HIS A 249 7.29 -4.17 -0.54
C HIS A 249 8.10 -2.92 -0.20
N ARG A 250 7.51 -1.73 -0.41
CA ARG A 250 8.10 -0.46 0.03
C ARG A 250 7.98 -0.33 1.52
N VAL A 251 9.05 0.13 2.16
CA VAL A 251 9.01 0.60 3.54
C VAL A 251 8.73 2.11 3.57
N ALA A 252 8.45 2.67 4.75
CA ALA A 252 8.14 4.09 4.92
C ALA A 252 9.22 5.00 4.28
N ILE A 253 10.50 4.69 4.52
CA ILE A 253 11.64 5.39 3.93
C ILE A 253 12.73 4.39 3.54
N SER A 254 13.21 4.46 2.30
CA SER A 254 14.36 3.64 1.84
C SER A 254 15.68 4.31 2.22
N ASN A 255 16.74 3.52 2.38
CA ASN A 255 18.07 4.05 2.69
C ASN A 255 18.57 5.03 1.62
N GLU A 256 18.21 4.84 0.34
CA GLU A 256 18.62 5.76 -0.74
C GLU A 256 18.02 7.16 -0.60
N ARG A 257 16.92 7.31 0.16
CA ARG A 257 16.30 8.61 0.46
C ARG A 257 16.97 9.34 1.62
N ILE A 258 17.87 8.69 2.34
CA ILE A 258 18.63 9.29 3.45
C ILE A 258 19.95 9.78 2.85
N VAL A 259 20.07 11.10 2.70
CA VAL A 259 21.23 11.75 2.08
C VAL A 259 22.37 12.03 3.07
N GLY A 260 22.04 12.12 4.36
CA GLY A 260 22.95 12.37 5.46
C GLY A 260 22.19 12.44 6.78
N ILE A 261 22.94 12.48 7.88
CA ILE A 261 22.45 12.75 9.24
C ILE A 261 23.36 13.81 9.86
N GLU A 262 22.78 14.77 10.57
CA GLU A 262 23.47 15.87 11.25
C GLU A 262 22.92 16.00 12.67
N GLY A 263 23.77 16.40 13.63
CA GLY A 263 23.43 16.52 15.05
C GLY A 263 23.80 15.27 15.87
N GLU A 264 23.95 15.48 17.18
CA GLU A 264 24.09 14.44 18.22
C GLU A 264 22.76 14.29 19.00
#